data_AF-A0A661RYY7-F1
#
_entry.id   AF-A0A661RYY7-F1
#
_cell.length_a   1.000
_cell.length_b   1.000
_cell.length_c   1.000
_cell.angle_alpha   90.00
_cell.angle_beta   90.00
_cell.angle_gamma   90.00
#
_symmetry.space_group_name_H-M   'P 1'
#
loop_
_entity.id
_entity.type
_entity.pdbx_description
1 polymer ?
#
loop_
_entity_poly.entity_id
_entity_poly.type
_entity_poly.pdbx_seq_one_letter_code
_entity_poly.pdbx_strand_id
1 'polypeptide(L)'
;LSQAVSQLELEENSLTIKITDELSRIQVNALILEFPGNELNPDQFRIWENLLRLRFSDDKAVDERDPAEIINSMKDWLDSEDDDAISGISGAESDYYLDLDPPYTCTNGPFNHIDELFSVKGISKDLLKNENLDDPDEIDEEVVAVEIGDIFTVYGLGSEKTENGGYRYPGKVNINTADVEVLAALLPEGMEDLAYDLVDYRGQKSEEGDVFVYPLDKGWYKQVIELSEKEQKRFDRVITYSSNIFKVDCTAQENDASVTLVAFLKREKHKESGKWMCRTIQMERK
;
A
#
# COMPACT_ATOMS: atom_id res chain seq x y z
N LEU A 1 13.52 16.75 -17.13
CA LEU A 1 12.71 17.89 -16.62
C LEU A 1 12.88 19.13 -17.49
N SER A 2 14.12 19.61 -17.69
CA SER A 2 14.43 20.84 -18.43
C SER A 2 13.83 20.90 -19.84
N GLN A 3 13.80 19.79 -20.58
CA GLN A 3 13.12 19.70 -21.89
C GLN A 3 11.59 19.81 -21.79
N ALA A 4 10.98 19.28 -20.73
CA ALA A 4 9.52 19.37 -20.52
C ALA A 4 9.11 20.77 -20.06
N VAL A 5 9.88 21.38 -19.14
CA VAL A 5 9.70 22.78 -18.68
C VAL A 5 9.79 23.74 -19.88
N SER A 6 10.81 23.56 -20.74
CA SER A 6 10.98 24.36 -21.96
C SER A 6 9.85 24.16 -22.97
N GLN A 7 9.22 22.98 -23.03
CA GLN A 7 8.09 22.72 -23.93
C GLN A 7 6.76 23.30 -23.41
N LEU A 8 6.66 23.51 -22.10
CA LEU A 8 5.48 24.05 -21.42
C LEU A 8 5.56 25.57 -21.22
N GLU A 9 6.64 26.22 -21.70
CA GLU A 9 6.89 27.66 -21.55
C GLU A 9 6.87 28.16 -20.09
N LEU A 10 7.11 27.27 -19.12
CA LEU A 10 7.13 27.63 -17.71
C LEU A 10 8.53 28.14 -17.29
N GLU A 11 8.58 28.97 -16.25
CA GLU A 11 9.84 29.44 -15.67
C GLU A 11 10.71 28.30 -15.13
N GLU A 12 12.02 28.51 -15.05
CA GLU A 12 12.93 27.54 -14.45
C GLU A 12 12.56 27.37 -12.95
N ASN A 13 12.48 26.12 -12.46
CA ASN A 13 11.99 25.74 -11.12
C ASN A 13 10.48 25.91 -10.84
N SER A 14 9.66 26.18 -11.84
CA SER A 14 8.19 26.20 -11.73
C SER A 14 7.55 24.80 -11.65
N LEU A 15 8.30 23.74 -11.92
CA LEU A 15 7.79 22.37 -12.04
C LEU A 15 8.51 21.43 -11.09
N THR A 16 7.76 20.83 -10.17
CA THR A 16 8.25 19.75 -9.30
C THR A 16 7.59 18.44 -9.70
N ILE A 17 8.39 17.39 -9.89
CA ILE A 17 7.89 16.04 -10.17
C ILE A 17 8.41 15.08 -9.10
N LYS A 18 7.49 14.37 -8.44
CA LYS A 18 7.79 13.24 -7.55
C LYS A 18 7.27 11.96 -8.19
N ILE A 19 8.09 10.91 -8.20
CA ILE A 19 7.68 9.58 -8.66
C ILE A 19 7.76 8.64 -7.46
N THR A 20 6.64 8.00 -7.15
CA THR A 20 6.52 7.02 -6.07
C THR A 20 6.18 5.65 -6.65
N ASP A 21 6.77 4.60 -6.08
CA ASP A 21 6.51 3.22 -6.46
C ASP A 21 5.23 2.72 -5.78
N GLU A 22 4.19 2.40 -6.55
CA GLU A 22 2.94 1.93 -5.97
C GLU A 22 3.02 0.50 -5.46
N LEU A 23 3.89 -0.36 -6.04
CA LEU A 23 4.04 -1.72 -5.53
C LEU A 23 4.93 -1.77 -4.28
N SER A 24 5.41 -0.64 -3.79
CA SER A 24 6.07 -0.52 -2.49
C SER A 24 5.07 -0.58 -1.31
N ARG A 25 3.76 -0.55 -1.61
CA ARG A 25 2.64 -0.49 -0.66
C ARG A 25 1.86 -1.81 -0.60
N ILE A 26 1.09 -2.00 0.45
CA ILE A 26 0.18 -3.14 0.62
C ILE A 26 -0.99 -3.00 -0.35
N GLN A 27 -1.22 -4.01 -1.19
CA GLN A 27 -2.29 -4.01 -2.19
C GLN A 27 -3.61 -4.43 -1.53
N VAL A 28 -4.53 -3.49 -1.28
CA VAL A 28 -5.77 -3.78 -0.54
C VAL A 28 -6.63 -4.83 -1.24
N ASN A 29 -6.70 -4.75 -2.56
CA ASN A 29 -7.48 -5.67 -3.39
C ASN A 29 -6.89 -7.09 -3.44
N ALA A 30 -5.72 -7.32 -2.83
CA ALA A 30 -5.14 -8.66 -2.71
C ALA A 30 -5.63 -9.42 -1.47
N LEU A 31 -6.44 -8.79 -0.60
CA LEU A 31 -6.96 -9.42 0.61
C LEU A 31 -7.82 -10.66 0.31
N ILE A 32 -8.44 -10.73 -0.87
CA ILE A 32 -9.04 -11.94 -1.44
C ILE A 32 -8.15 -12.54 -2.54
N LEU A 33 -8.25 -13.85 -2.76
CA LEU A 33 -7.40 -14.57 -3.72
C LEU A 33 -7.69 -14.20 -5.18
N GLU A 34 -8.95 -13.95 -5.51
CA GLU A 34 -9.40 -13.58 -6.84
C GLU A 34 -10.78 -12.91 -6.79
N PHE A 35 -11.09 -12.15 -7.84
CA PHE A 35 -12.40 -11.58 -8.08
C PHE A 35 -12.94 -11.97 -9.48
N PRO A 36 -14.26 -12.24 -9.63
CA PRO A 36 -15.23 -12.47 -8.56
C PRO A 36 -14.82 -13.66 -7.66
N GLY A 37 -15.19 -13.60 -6.38
CA GLY A 37 -14.81 -14.56 -5.35
C GLY A 37 -14.88 -13.94 -3.95
N ASN A 38 -14.75 -14.79 -2.92
CA ASN A 38 -14.76 -14.38 -1.50
C ASN A 38 -13.66 -15.06 -0.66
N GLU A 39 -12.81 -15.88 -1.27
CA GLU A 39 -11.78 -16.59 -0.54
C GLU A 39 -10.67 -15.64 -0.10
N LEU A 40 -10.46 -15.57 1.22
CA LEU A 40 -9.42 -14.76 1.84
C LEU A 40 -8.02 -15.24 1.41
N ASN A 41 -7.14 -14.29 1.09
CA ASN A 41 -5.73 -14.56 0.88
C ASN A 41 -4.99 -14.63 2.23
N PRO A 42 -4.52 -15.82 2.67
CA PRO A 42 -3.96 -16.01 4.00
C PRO A 42 -2.65 -15.23 4.23
N ASP A 43 -1.87 -15.03 3.15
CA ASP A 43 -0.64 -14.26 3.25
C ASP A 43 -0.93 -12.77 3.48
N GLN A 44 -1.96 -12.22 2.81
CA GLN A 44 -2.39 -10.83 2.97
C GLN A 44 -3.11 -10.61 4.30
N PHE A 45 -3.97 -11.54 4.72
CA PHE A 45 -4.58 -11.50 6.05
C PHE A 45 -3.53 -11.31 7.15
N ARG A 46 -2.45 -12.10 7.11
CA ARG A 46 -1.38 -12.02 8.10
C ARG A 46 -0.61 -10.69 8.02
N ILE A 47 -0.49 -10.08 6.84
CA ILE A 47 0.13 -8.75 6.68
C ILE A 47 -0.76 -7.67 7.32
N TRP A 48 -2.08 -7.72 7.07
CA TRP A 48 -3.04 -6.80 7.69
C TRP A 48 -3.08 -6.97 9.22
N GLU A 49 -3.13 -8.21 9.71
CA GLU A 49 -3.09 -8.51 11.14
C GLU A 49 -1.81 -7.94 11.79
N ASN A 50 -0.65 -8.13 11.16
CA ASN A 50 0.61 -7.56 11.63
C ASN A 50 0.55 -6.03 11.67
N LEU A 51 0.13 -5.39 10.58
CA LEU A 51 0.07 -3.93 10.49
C LEU A 51 -0.83 -3.33 11.58
N LEU A 52 -2.06 -3.86 11.72
CA LEU A 52 -3.03 -3.33 12.67
C LEU A 52 -2.59 -3.56 14.12
N ARG A 53 -1.97 -4.72 14.42
CA ARG A 53 -1.38 -4.99 15.74
C ARG A 53 -0.26 -4.02 16.09
N LEU A 54 0.53 -3.55 15.11
CA LEU A 54 1.57 -2.54 15.34
C LEU A 54 1.00 -1.13 15.61
N ARG A 55 -0.30 -0.91 15.38
CA ARG A 55 -0.97 0.39 15.55
C ARG A 55 -1.91 0.43 16.74
N PHE A 56 -2.50 -0.70 17.09
CA PHE A 56 -3.55 -0.78 18.09
C PHE A 56 -3.01 -1.28 19.42
N SER A 57 -3.59 -0.80 20.51
CA SER A 57 -3.29 -1.34 21.83
C SER A 57 -3.98 -2.69 22.03
N ASP A 58 -3.27 -3.63 22.66
CA ASP A 58 -3.87 -4.88 23.16
C ASP A 58 -4.81 -4.62 24.35
N ASP A 59 -4.68 -3.47 25.03
CA ASP A 59 -5.58 -3.06 26.11
C ASP A 59 -6.83 -2.39 25.55
N LYS A 60 -7.94 -3.16 25.53
CA LYS A 60 -9.26 -2.67 25.08
C LYS A 60 -9.87 -1.57 25.93
N ALA A 61 -9.32 -1.30 27.12
CA ALA A 61 -9.71 -0.12 27.89
C ALA A 61 -9.08 1.17 27.35
N VAL A 62 -8.00 1.06 26.57
CA VAL A 62 -7.29 2.16 25.93
C VAL A 62 -7.72 2.30 24.47
N ASP A 63 -7.81 1.18 23.74
CA ASP A 63 -8.11 1.15 22.32
C ASP A 63 -9.25 0.18 22.00
N GLU A 64 -10.41 0.72 21.62
CA GLU A 64 -11.59 -0.08 21.29
C GLU A 64 -11.52 -0.73 19.89
N ARG A 65 -10.54 -0.36 19.04
CA ARG A 65 -10.42 -0.87 17.66
C ARG A 65 -10.09 -2.36 17.66
N ASP A 66 -10.71 -3.13 16.77
CA ASP A 66 -10.47 -4.56 16.62
C ASP A 66 -9.92 -4.88 15.22
N PRO A 67 -8.66 -5.38 15.10
CA PRO A 67 -8.09 -5.79 13.82
C PRO A 67 -8.97 -6.81 13.08
N ALA A 68 -9.59 -7.75 13.80
CA ALA A 68 -10.40 -8.79 13.18
C ALA A 68 -11.66 -8.21 12.54
N GLU A 69 -12.34 -7.27 13.21
CA GLU A 69 -13.51 -6.59 12.67
C GLU A 69 -13.17 -5.81 11.40
N ILE A 70 -12.06 -5.08 11.39
CA ILE A 70 -11.62 -4.31 10.22
C ILE A 70 -11.32 -5.24 9.05
N ILE A 71 -10.57 -6.32 9.29
CA ILE A 71 -10.18 -7.25 8.23
C ILE A 71 -11.41 -7.98 7.66
N ASN A 72 -12.36 -8.38 8.50
CA ASN A 72 -13.60 -9.00 8.03
C ASN A 72 -14.46 -7.99 7.25
N SER A 73 -14.60 -6.75 7.73
CA SER A 73 -15.34 -5.71 7.01
C SER A 73 -14.69 -5.36 5.66
N MET A 74 -13.36 -5.39 5.58
CA MET A 74 -12.61 -5.26 4.33
C MET A 74 -12.81 -6.42 3.37
N LYS A 75 -12.92 -7.65 3.90
CA LYS A 75 -13.21 -8.84 3.09
C LYS A 75 -14.63 -8.76 2.53
N ASP A 76 -15.61 -8.51 3.38
CA ASP A 76 -17.03 -8.36 3.03
C ASP A 76 -17.19 -7.26 1.95
N TRP A 77 -16.47 -6.14 2.09
CA TRP A 77 -16.46 -5.09 1.05
C TRP A 77 -15.97 -5.54 -0.33
N LEU A 78 -14.95 -6.38 -0.35
CA LEU A 78 -14.27 -6.84 -1.56
C LEU A 78 -14.97 -8.00 -2.25
N ASP A 79 -15.69 -8.81 -1.48
CA ASP A 79 -16.21 -10.05 -1.98
C ASP A 79 -17.44 -9.83 -2.87
N SER A 80 -17.59 -10.71 -3.86
CA SER A 80 -18.64 -10.57 -4.86
C SER A 80 -19.95 -11.24 -4.47
N GLU A 81 -19.98 -11.93 -3.32
CA GLU A 81 -21.11 -12.73 -2.88
C GLU A 81 -21.84 -11.96 -1.78
N ASP A 82 -22.82 -11.13 -2.16
CA ASP A 82 -23.74 -10.45 -1.23
C ASP A 82 -24.69 -11.50 -0.64
N ASP A 83 -24.20 -12.31 0.31
CA ASP A 83 -24.90 -13.47 0.84
C ASP A 83 -25.69 -13.17 2.14
N ASP A 84 -25.83 -11.89 2.50
CA ASP A 84 -26.38 -11.36 3.76
C ASP A 84 -25.75 -12.02 5.02
N ALA A 85 -24.68 -12.79 4.86
CA ALA A 85 -24.06 -13.59 5.89
C ALA A 85 -22.65 -13.07 6.14
N ILE A 86 -22.58 -12.06 7.02
CA ILE A 86 -21.33 -11.47 7.52
C ILE A 86 -20.29 -12.56 7.76
N SER A 87 -19.11 -12.41 7.16
CA SER A 87 -18.09 -13.43 7.31
C SER A 87 -17.51 -13.43 8.73
N GLY A 88 -17.68 -14.57 9.43
CA GLY A 88 -17.16 -14.74 10.80
C GLY A 88 -18.11 -14.27 11.90
N ILE A 89 -17.56 -13.67 12.97
CA ILE A 89 -18.31 -13.19 14.15
C ILE A 89 -18.52 -11.66 14.08
N SER A 90 -17.71 -10.96 13.27
CA SER A 90 -17.67 -9.51 13.09
C SER A 90 -17.43 -9.21 11.61
N GLY A 91 -17.98 -8.11 11.08
CA GLY A 91 -17.90 -7.70 9.68
C GLY A 91 -19.02 -6.74 9.31
N ALA A 92 -19.19 -6.45 8.03
CA ALA A 92 -20.15 -5.47 7.54
C ALA A 92 -20.45 -5.68 6.06
N GLU A 93 -21.69 -6.11 5.78
CA GLU A 93 -22.26 -6.27 4.44
C GLU A 93 -23.22 -5.12 4.09
N SER A 94 -23.90 -5.23 2.94
CA SER A 94 -24.89 -4.27 2.44
C SER A 94 -25.87 -3.77 3.51
N ASP A 95 -26.45 -4.66 4.32
CA ASP A 95 -27.41 -4.31 5.38
C ASP A 95 -26.83 -3.31 6.40
N TYR A 96 -25.58 -3.51 6.81
CA TYR A 96 -24.91 -2.61 7.76
C TYR A 96 -24.79 -1.20 7.19
N TYR A 97 -24.32 -1.07 5.94
CA TYR A 97 -24.09 0.23 5.31
C TYR A 97 -25.39 0.96 4.94
N LEU A 98 -26.46 0.22 4.65
CA LEU A 98 -27.80 0.76 4.40
C LEU A 98 -28.51 1.25 5.66
N ASP A 99 -28.09 0.81 6.85
CA ASP A 99 -28.60 1.28 8.14
C ASP A 99 -27.88 2.54 8.65
N LEU A 100 -26.80 3.00 7.99
CA LEU A 100 -26.08 4.22 8.34
C LEU A 100 -26.84 5.49 7.92
N ASP A 101 -26.43 6.64 8.47
CA ASP A 101 -26.95 7.96 8.11
C ASP A 101 -25.81 8.90 7.64
N PRO A 102 -25.73 9.25 6.34
CA PRO A 102 -26.61 8.78 5.25
C PRO A 102 -26.31 7.33 4.84
N PRO A 103 -27.32 6.57 4.36
CA PRO A 103 -27.12 5.19 3.94
C PRO A 103 -26.39 5.12 2.60
N TYR A 104 -25.57 4.09 2.42
CA TYR A 104 -24.89 3.81 1.16
C TYR A 104 -24.75 2.30 0.92
N THR A 105 -24.43 1.93 -0.32
CA THR A 105 -24.27 0.52 -0.72
C THR A 105 -22.83 0.07 -0.56
N CYS A 106 -22.64 -1.17 -0.13
CA CYS A 106 -21.37 -1.87 -0.28
C CYS A 106 -21.02 -2.01 -1.77
N THR A 107 -19.73 -1.93 -2.13
CA THR A 107 -19.30 -2.07 -3.53
C THR A 107 -19.33 -3.52 -3.99
N ASN A 108 -19.15 -4.48 -3.08
CA ASN A 108 -19.02 -5.92 -3.36
C ASN A 108 -18.00 -6.19 -4.47
N GLY A 109 -16.82 -5.57 -4.31
CA GLY A 109 -15.77 -5.62 -5.31
C GLY A 109 -14.55 -4.73 -5.04
N PRO A 110 -13.57 -4.76 -5.96
CA PRO A 110 -12.28 -4.10 -5.78
C PRO A 110 -12.40 -2.58 -5.64
N PHE A 111 -11.61 -2.01 -4.73
CA PHE A 111 -11.41 -0.58 -4.58
C PHE A 111 -10.75 -0.01 -5.84
N ASN A 112 -11.23 1.16 -6.29
CA ASN A 112 -10.69 1.87 -7.45
C ASN A 112 -9.98 3.17 -7.06
N HIS A 113 -10.29 3.70 -5.88
CA HIS A 113 -9.65 4.87 -5.27
C HIS A 113 -9.32 4.57 -3.80
N ILE A 114 -8.18 5.09 -3.32
CA ILE A 114 -7.71 4.77 -1.96
C ILE A 114 -8.66 5.28 -0.86
N ASP A 115 -9.27 6.45 -1.07
CA ASP A 115 -10.24 7.04 -0.13
C ASP A 115 -11.51 6.21 0.06
N GLU A 116 -11.82 5.27 -0.84
CA GLU A 116 -12.95 4.34 -0.65
C GLU A 116 -12.77 3.48 0.61
N LEU A 117 -11.55 3.30 1.10
CA LEU A 117 -11.28 2.60 2.36
C LEU A 117 -12.00 3.27 3.55
N PHE A 118 -12.22 4.59 3.54
CA PHE A 118 -12.93 5.29 4.61
C PHE A 118 -14.43 4.98 4.68
N SER A 119 -14.97 4.28 3.68
CA SER A 119 -16.36 3.80 3.69
C SER A 119 -16.51 2.44 4.38
N VAL A 120 -15.40 1.76 4.68
CA VAL A 120 -15.41 0.44 5.31
C VAL A 120 -15.48 0.60 6.82
N LYS A 121 -16.32 -0.22 7.47
CA LYS A 121 -16.47 -0.22 8.92
C LYS A 121 -15.11 -0.37 9.62
N GLY A 122 -14.86 0.51 10.59
CA GLY A 122 -13.64 0.51 11.41
C GLY A 122 -12.42 1.17 10.76
N ILE A 123 -12.49 1.60 9.49
CA ILE A 123 -11.40 2.37 8.86
C ILE A 123 -11.68 3.87 8.98
N SER A 124 -10.73 4.57 9.61
CA SER A 124 -10.80 6.00 9.88
C SER A 124 -9.48 6.69 9.51
N LYS A 125 -9.48 8.03 9.50
CA LYS A 125 -8.27 8.82 9.20
C LYS A 125 -7.15 8.65 10.22
N ASP A 126 -7.47 8.18 11.41
CA ASP A 126 -6.55 7.88 12.49
C ASP A 126 -6.21 6.39 12.62
N LEU A 127 -6.63 5.54 11.68
CA LEU A 127 -6.29 4.11 11.64
C LEU A 127 -4.79 3.86 11.85
N LEU A 128 -3.95 4.70 11.27
CA LEU A 128 -2.49 4.55 11.29
C LEU A 128 -1.79 5.36 12.39
N LYS A 129 -2.53 6.07 13.25
CA LYS A 129 -1.91 6.76 14.39
C LYS A 129 -1.45 5.73 15.41
N ASN A 130 -0.20 5.86 15.84
CA ASN A 130 0.33 5.11 16.97
C ASN A 130 -0.26 5.68 18.26
N GLU A 131 -0.98 4.88 19.04
CA GLU A 131 -1.40 5.29 20.39
C GLU A 131 -0.27 5.14 21.42
N ASN A 132 0.76 4.33 21.13
CA ASN A 132 1.91 4.09 22.01
C ASN A 132 2.91 5.28 22.10
N LEU A 133 2.51 6.49 21.73
CA LEU A 133 3.27 7.70 22.05
C LEU A 133 2.96 8.10 23.50
N ASP A 134 3.37 7.25 24.43
CA ASP A 134 3.18 7.46 25.88
C ASP A 134 4.10 8.55 26.47
N ASP A 135 4.97 9.16 25.66
CA ASP A 135 5.82 10.27 26.08
C ASP A 135 5.43 11.60 25.39
N PRO A 136 4.58 12.42 26.04
CA PRO A 136 4.22 13.75 25.52
C PRO A 136 5.41 14.73 25.47
N ASP A 137 6.57 14.40 26.07
CA ASP A 137 7.79 15.21 26.05
C ASP A 137 8.79 14.76 24.95
N GLU A 138 8.58 13.63 24.26
CA GLU A 138 9.37 13.16 23.10
C GLU A 138 8.74 13.47 21.73
N ILE A 139 7.77 14.40 21.67
CA ILE A 139 7.30 14.91 20.38
C ILE A 139 8.34 15.91 19.86
N ASP A 140 9.41 15.40 19.23
CA ASP A 140 10.20 16.21 18.32
C ASP A 140 9.25 16.78 17.25
N GLU A 141 9.40 18.08 16.95
CA GLU A 141 8.58 18.87 16.02
C GLU A 141 8.76 18.40 14.55
N GLU A 142 8.41 17.16 14.21
CA GLU A 142 8.07 16.71 12.84
C GLU A 142 7.64 15.23 12.77
N VAL A 143 6.69 14.79 13.61
CA VAL A 143 6.02 13.50 13.33
C VAL A 143 5.14 13.69 12.10
N VAL A 144 5.68 13.38 10.91
CA VAL A 144 4.90 13.30 9.67
C VAL A 144 3.87 12.19 9.86
N ALA A 145 2.60 12.58 9.97
CA ALA A 145 1.52 11.62 10.11
C ALA A 145 1.46 10.71 8.88
N VAL A 146 1.63 9.41 9.08
CA VAL A 146 1.50 8.40 8.02
C VAL A 146 0.05 8.37 7.55
N GLU A 147 -0.19 8.62 6.26
CA GLU A 147 -1.53 8.55 5.68
C GLU A 147 -1.84 7.14 5.15
N ILE A 148 -3.13 6.79 5.01
CA ILE A 148 -3.54 5.50 4.41
C ILE A 148 -2.88 5.30 3.04
N GLY A 149 -2.79 6.38 2.26
CA GLY A 149 -2.16 6.37 0.95
C GLY A 149 -0.66 6.11 0.97
N ASP A 150 0.03 6.20 2.10
CA ASP A 150 1.46 5.88 2.21
C ASP A 150 1.69 4.37 2.41
N ILE A 151 0.75 3.70 3.08
CA ILE A 151 0.82 2.27 3.41
C ILE A 151 0.14 1.39 2.38
N PHE A 152 -0.97 1.86 1.82
CA PHE A 152 -1.87 1.07 1.01
C PHE A 152 -1.96 1.56 -0.44
N THR A 153 -2.25 0.64 -1.35
CA THR A 153 -2.54 0.94 -2.76
C THR A 153 -3.72 0.09 -3.25
N VAL A 154 -4.52 0.65 -4.14
CA VAL A 154 -5.57 -0.06 -4.88
C VAL A 154 -5.04 -0.68 -6.17
N TYR A 155 -3.80 -0.34 -6.56
CA TYR A 155 -3.18 -0.82 -7.78
C TYR A 155 -2.45 -2.17 -7.57
N GLY A 156 -2.05 -2.80 -8.67
CA GLY A 156 -1.34 -4.08 -8.65
C GLY A 156 -2.01 -5.21 -9.42
N LEU A 157 -3.10 -4.93 -10.14
CA LEU A 157 -3.84 -5.93 -10.91
C LEU A 157 -2.92 -6.79 -11.79
N GLY A 158 -3.00 -8.11 -11.60
CA GLY A 158 -2.27 -9.10 -12.36
C GLY A 158 -2.59 -9.04 -13.86
N SER A 159 -1.63 -9.41 -14.69
CA SER A 159 -1.80 -9.45 -16.16
C SER A 159 -2.53 -10.70 -16.66
N GLU A 160 -2.66 -11.70 -15.80
CA GLU A 160 -3.22 -13.01 -16.16
C GLU A 160 -4.58 -13.19 -15.49
N LYS A 161 -5.49 -13.83 -16.22
CA LYS A 161 -6.73 -14.33 -15.63
C LYS A 161 -6.42 -15.50 -14.71
N THR A 162 -7.27 -15.69 -13.73
CA THR A 162 -7.21 -16.89 -12.88
C THR A 162 -7.78 -18.10 -13.61
N GLU A 163 -7.63 -19.28 -13.03
CA GLU A 163 -8.11 -20.54 -13.63
C GLU A 163 -9.62 -20.52 -13.84
N ASN A 164 -10.36 -19.81 -12.97
CA ASN A 164 -11.80 -19.63 -13.03
C ASN A 164 -12.23 -18.48 -13.97
N GLY A 165 -11.28 -17.83 -14.66
CA GLY A 165 -11.55 -16.73 -15.59
C GLY A 165 -11.72 -15.35 -14.94
N GLY A 166 -11.58 -15.28 -13.61
CA GLY A 166 -11.49 -14.05 -12.83
C GLY A 166 -10.13 -13.36 -12.97
N TYR A 167 -9.86 -12.42 -12.07
CA TYR A 167 -8.61 -11.69 -12.00
C TYR A 167 -8.16 -11.55 -10.54
N ARG A 168 -6.88 -11.29 -10.32
CA ARG A 168 -6.33 -11.16 -8.96
C ARG A 168 -5.26 -10.09 -8.86
N TYR A 169 -5.05 -9.65 -7.64
CA TYR A 169 -3.92 -8.81 -7.24
C TYR A 169 -2.87 -9.72 -6.60
N PRO A 170 -1.62 -9.76 -7.09
CA PRO A 170 -0.61 -10.65 -6.54
C PRO A 170 -0.26 -10.39 -5.07
N GLY A 171 -0.55 -9.19 -4.55
CA GLY A 171 -0.26 -8.83 -3.15
C GLY A 171 1.24 -8.73 -2.84
N LYS A 172 2.08 -8.59 -3.87
CA LYS A 172 3.53 -8.54 -3.71
C LYS A 172 4.02 -7.12 -3.49
N VAL A 173 4.84 -6.93 -2.47
CA VAL A 173 5.44 -5.65 -2.10
C VAL A 173 6.89 -5.56 -2.57
N ASN A 174 7.27 -4.46 -3.21
CA ASN A 174 8.64 -4.18 -3.63
C ASN A 174 9.48 -3.74 -2.44
N ILE A 175 10.25 -4.66 -1.87
CA ILE A 175 11.07 -4.39 -0.69
C ILE A 175 12.25 -3.43 -0.98
N ASN A 176 12.55 -3.16 -2.24
CA ASN A 176 13.61 -2.22 -2.60
C ASN A 176 13.20 -0.75 -2.36
N THR A 177 11.91 -0.49 -2.21
CA THR A 177 11.33 0.86 -2.10
C THR A 177 10.23 0.99 -1.03
N ALA A 178 9.72 -0.12 -0.48
CA ALA A 178 8.69 -0.12 0.58
C ALA A 178 9.13 0.61 1.84
N ASP A 179 8.31 1.51 2.37
CA ASP A 179 8.64 2.24 3.60
C ASP A 179 8.68 1.31 4.83
N VAL A 180 9.25 1.81 5.93
CA VAL A 180 9.58 1.00 7.12
C VAL A 180 8.35 0.35 7.73
N GLU A 181 7.22 1.06 7.74
CA GLU A 181 5.95 0.59 8.25
C GLU A 181 5.39 -0.58 7.43
N VAL A 182 5.55 -0.51 6.10
CA VAL A 182 5.14 -1.60 5.21
C VAL A 182 6.05 -2.80 5.42
N LEU A 183 7.37 -2.59 5.51
CA LEU A 183 8.33 -3.67 5.77
C LEU A 183 8.05 -4.35 7.11
N ALA A 184 7.79 -3.59 8.18
CA ALA A 184 7.43 -4.12 9.49
C ALA A 184 6.19 -5.03 9.43
N ALA A 185 5.17 -4.64 8.66
CA ALA A 185 3.97 -5.47 8.47
C ALA A 185 4.24 -6.80 7.73
N LEU A 186 5.23 -6.84 6.83
CA LEU A 186 5.61 -8.05 6.08
C LEU A 186 6.39 -9.05 6.95
N LEU A 187 7.11 -8.58 7.97
CA LEU A 187 7.98 -9.40 8.79
C LEU A 187 7.18 -10.34 9.71
N PRO A 188 7.80 -11.45 10.19
CA PRO A 188 7.22 -12.24 11.26
C PRO A 188 6.96 -11.40 12.51
N GLU A 189 6.00 -11.86 13.31
CA GLU A 189 5.69 -11.25 14.60
C GLU A 189 6.90 -11.30 15.54
N GLY A 190 7.23 -10.16 16.16
CA GLY A 190 8.40 -9.99 17.00
C GLY A 190 9.69 -9.69 16.23
N MET A 191 9.60 -9.40 14.93
CA MET A 191 10.72 -9.01 14.08
C MET A 191 10.52 -7.66 13.39
N GLU A 192 9.46 -6.92 13.71
CA GLU A 192 9.11 -5.62 13.14
C GLU A 192 10.25 -4.60 13.18
N ASP A 193 11.05 -4.58 14.25
CA ASP A 193 12.18 -3.65 14.41
C ASP A 193 13.28 -3.88 13.35
N LEU A 194 13.41 -5.09 12.81
CA LEU A 194 14.36 -5.40 11.74
C LEU A 194 13.97 -4.72 10.40
N ALA A 195 12.81 -4.08 10.32
CA ALA A 195 12.44 -3.24 9.19
C ALA A 195 13.41 -2.05 9.03
N TYR A 196 13.87 -1.46 10.14
CA TYR A 196 14.88 -0.40 10.09
C TYR A 196 16.20 -0.91 9.51
N ASP A 197 16.66 -2.09 9.93
CA ASP A 197 17.88 -2.70 9.40
C ASP A 197 17.79 -2.92 7.88
N LEU A 198 16.61 -3.31 7.37
CA LEU A 198 16.38 -3.46 5.93
C LEU A 198 16.45 -2.12 5.19
N VAL A 199 15.88 -1.06 5.76
CA VAL A 199 15.91 0.30 5.19
C VAL A 199 17.33 0.86 5.21
N ASP A 200 18.04 0.71 6.32
CA ASP A 200 19.41 1.16 6.48
C ASP A 200 20.34 0.44 5.49
N TYR A 201 20.23 -0.89 5.42
CA TYR A 201 21.02 -1.68 4.49
C TYR A 201 20.79 -1.22 3.04
N ARG A 202 19.53 -1.10 2.58
CA ARG A 202 19.27 -0.71 1.18
C ARG A 202 19.59 0.77 0.90
N GLY A 203 19.58 1.61 1.94
CA GLY A 203 19.85 3.04 1.87
C GLY A 203 21.34 3.39 1.93
N GLN A 204 22.20 2.45 2.30
CA GLN A 204 23.63 2.72 2.49
C GLN A 204 24.31 3.17 1.20
N LYS A 205 25.02 4.30 1.29
CA LYS A 205 25.79 4.90 0.19
C LYS A 205 27.29 4.93 0.51
N SER A 206 28.08 5.10 -0.54
CA SER A 206 29.51 5.41 -0.45
C SER A 206 29.77 6.58 0.50
N GLU A 207 30.99 6.73 1.01
CA GLU A 207 31.38 7.90 1.81
C GLU A 207 31.13 9.23 1.06
N GLU A 208 31.20 9.20 -0.28
CA GLU A 208 30.93 10.34 -1.16
C GLU A 208 29.42 10.56 -1.40
N GLY A 209 28.56 9.62 -1.02
CA GLY A 209 27.10 9.73 -1.10
C GLY A 209 26.50 9.58 -2.51
N ASP A 210 27.30 9.18 -3.48
CA ASP A 210 26.97 9.17 -4.90
C ASP A 210 26.51 7.81 -5.43
N VAL A 211 26.88 6.71 -4.75
CA VAL A 211 26.56 5.34 -5.17
C VAL A 211 26.05 4.52 -3.99
N PHE A 212 25.02 3.69 -4.23
CA PHE A 212 24.56 2.71 -3.25
C PHE A 212 25.57 1.58 -3.09
N VAL A 213 25.86 1.19 -1.84
CA VAL A 213 26.91 0.20 -1.52
C VAL A 213 26.47 -1.20 -1.91
N TYR A 214 25.19 -1.54 -1.68
CA TYR A 214 24.71 -2.90 -1.83
C TYR A 214 23.80 -3.08 -3.05
N PRO A 215 24.00 -4.15 -3.84
CA PRO A 215 23.04 -4.53 -4.87
C PRO A 215 21.78 -5.10 -4.24
N LEU A 216 20.62 -4.59 -4.66
CA LEU A 216 19.29 -5.03 -4.18
C LEU A 216 18.69 -6.14 -5.06
N ASP A 217 19.53 -7.14 -5.35
CA ASP A 217 19.15 -8.31 -6.15
C ASP A 217 18.25 -9.27 -5.34
N LYS A 218 17.70 -10.28 -6.03
CA LYS A 218 16.81 -11.27 -5.40
C LYS A 218 17.49 -11.93 -4.18
N GLY A 219 16.86 -11.77 -3.02
CA GLY A 219 17.28 -12.37 -1.76
C GLY A 219 18.22 -11.52 -0.91
N TRP A 220 18.44 -10.24 -1.25
CA TRP A 220 19.33 -9.36 -0.49
C TRP A 220 18.96 -9.26 1.00
N TYR A 221 17.67 -9.34 1.34
CA TYR A 221 17.18 -9.27 2.73
C TYR A 221 17.83 -10.31 3.65
N LYS A 222 18.28 -11.45 3.11
CA LYS A 222 18.92 -12.55 3.87
C LYS A 222 20.29 -12.18 4.43
N GLN A 223 20.88 -11.08 3.96
CA GLN A 223 22.12 -10.53 4.50
C GLN A 223 21.87 -9.68 5.75
N VAL A 224 20.61 -9.34 6.00
CA VAL A 224 20.17 -8.42 7.04
C VAL A 224 19.42 -9.16 8.13
N ILE A 225 18.46 -10.00 7.74
CA ILE A 225 17.57 -10.72 8.66
C ILE A 225 17.70 -12.23 8.52
N GLU A 226 17.57 -12.93 9.65
CA GLU A 226 17.56 -14.39 9.72
C GLU A 226 16.13 -14.88 9.93
N LEU A 227 15.60 -15.61 8.94
CA LEU A 227 14.27 -16.20 8.96
C LEU A 227 14.36 -17.72 8.98
N SER A 228 13.46 -18.39 9.70
CA SER A 228 13.30 -19.84 9.56
C SER A 228 12.89 -20.21 8.13
N GLU A 229 13.07 -21.47 7.72
CA GLU A 229 12.67 -21.90 6.37
C GLU A 229 11.19 -21.63 6.05
N LYS A 230 10.31 -21.75 7.05
CA LYS A 230 8.87 -21.51 6.88
C LYS A 230 8.58 -20.02 6.69
N GLU A 231 9.20 -19.17 7.50
CA GLU A 231 9.07 -17.71 7.41
C GLU A 231 9.65 -17.20 6.11
N GLN A 232 10.83 -17.67 5.72
CA GLN A 232 11.45 -17.28 4.47
C GLN A 232 10.58 -17.67 3.25
N LYS A 233 10.02 -18.88 3.24
CA LYS A 233 9.08 -19.30 2.18
C LYS A 233 7.84 -18.42 2.12
N ARG A 234 7.35 -17.92 3.26
CA ARG A 234 6.22 -16.98 3.31
C ARG A 234 6.64 -15.60 2.80
N PHE A 235 7.73 -15.06 3.33
CA PHE A 235 8.26 -13.76 2.94
C PHE A 235 8.53 -13.71 1.42
N ASP A 236 9.17 -14.75 0.86
CA ASP A 236 9.41 -14.87 -0.59
C ASP A 236 8.12 -14.89 -1.45
N ARG A 237 6.94 -15.26 -0.89
CA ARG A 237 5.66 -15.22 -1.62
C ARG A 237 5.05 -13.82 -1.68
N VAL A 238 5.30 -12.98 -0.68
CA VAL A 238 4.68 -11.65 -0.53
C VAL A 238 5.58 -10.50 -0.99
N ILE A 239 6.81 -10.78 -1.41
CA ILE A 239 7.74 -9.75 -1.89
C ILE A 239 7.97 -9.80 -3.41
N THR A 240 8.39 -8.66 -3.94
CA THR A 240 9.00 -8.48 -5.25
C THR A 240 10.22 -7.56 -5.12
N TYR A 241 11.03 -7.46 -6.17
CA TYR A 241 12.26 -6.65 -6.23
C TYR A 241 12.19 -5.58 -7.32
N SER A 242 11.02 -5.43 -7.93
CA SER A 242 10.80 -4.55 -9.06
C SER A 242 9.33 -4.22 -9.17
N SER A 243 9.10 -3.04 -9.74
CA SER A 243 7.76 -2.50 -9.93
C SER A 243 7.50 -2.09 -11.36
N ASN A 244 6.22 -2.06 -11.68
CA ASN A 244 5.70 -1.60 -12.96
C ASN A 244 4.52 -0.65 -12.81
N ILE A 245 4.21 -0.18 -11.60
CA ILE A 245 3.17 0.82 -11.35
C ILE A 245 3.78 1.94 -10.52
N PHE A 246 3.60 3.18 -10.97
CA PHE A 246 4.19 4.35 -10.34
C PHE A 246 3.18 5.48 -10.27
N LYS A 247 3.14 6.18 -9.15
CA LYS A 247 2.46 7.45 -9.00
C LYS A 247 3.41 8.57 -9.38
N VAL A 248 2.90 9.55 -10.12
CA VAL A 248 3.63 10.74 -10.53
C VAL A 248 2.85 11.96 -10.06
N ASP A 249 3.35 12.63 -9.04
CA ASP A 249 2.84 13.93 -8.58
C ASP A 249 3.61 15.01 -9.35
N CYS A 250 2.90 15.81 -10.13
CA CYS A 250 3.44 16.88 -10.94
C CYS A 250 2.83 18.21 -10.49
N THR A 251 3.60 19.02 -9.79
CA THR A 251 3.18 20.33 -9.29
C THR A 251 3.78 21.41 -10.17
N ALA A 252 2.94 22.18 -10.84
CA ALA A 252 3.30 23.39 -11.55
C ALA A 252 2.94 24.61 -10.70
N GLN A 253 3.85 25.56 -10.59
CA GLN A 253 3.67 26.82 -9.87
C GLN A 253 3.97 27.99 -10.80
N GLU A 254 3.05 28.96 -10.83
CA GLU A 254 3.21 30.22 -11.54
C GLU A 254 2.71 31.36 -10.63
N ASN A 255 3.60 32.27 -10.25
CA ASN A 255 3.34 33.26 -9.21
C ASN A 255 2.84 32.60 -7.90
N ASP A 256 1.68 33.03 -7.39
CA ASP A 256 1.04 32.49 -6.18
C ASP A 256 0.08 31.32 -6.46
N ALA A 257 -0.07 30.89 -7.73
CA ALA A 257 -0.94 29.79 -8.11
C ALA A 257 -0.15 28.49 -8.24
N SER A 258 -0.66 27.40 -7.66
CA SER A 258 -0.13 26.05 -7.84
C SER A 258 -1.21 25.09 -8.31
N VAL A 259 -0.84 24.18 -9.21
CA VAL A 259 -1.69 23.07 -9.64
C VAL A 259 -0.90 21.78 -9.54
N THR A 260 -1.48 20.77 -8.87
CA THR A 260 -0.90 19.43 -8.82
C THR A 260 -1.75 18.47 -9.65
N LEU A 261 -1.11 17.81 -10.61
CA LEU A 261 -1.68 16.66 -11.31
C LEU A 261 -1.05 15.39 -10.76
N VAL A 262 -1.89 14.42 -10.43
CA VAL A 262 -1.48 13.10 -9.96
C VAL A 262 -1.82 12.10 -11.05
N ALA A 263 -0.83 11.32 -11.49
CA ALA A 263 -1.02 10.29 -12.50
C ALA A 263 -0.47 8.95 -12.03
N PHE A 264 -1.24 7.89 -12.20
CA PHE A 264 -0.82 6.52 -11.95
C PHE A 264 -0.47 5.86 -13.28
N LEU A 265 0.77 5.38 -13.42
CA LEU A 265 1.35 4.91 -14.67
C LEU A 265 1.74 3.44 -14.56
N LYS A 266 1.39 2.64 -15.57
CA LYS A 266 1.89 1.27 -15.76
C LYS A 266 3.06 1.26 -16.74
N ARG A 267 4.23 0.79 -16.32
CA ARG A 267 5.39 0.54 -17.19
C ARG A 267 5.29 -0.86 -17.81
N GLU A 268 5.19 -0.93 -19.14
CA GLU A 268 5.05 -2.19 -19.86
C GLU A 268 5.85 -2.19 -21.16
N LYS A 269 6.17 -3.39 -21.67
CA LYS A 269 6.81 -3.52 -22.99
C LYS A 269 5.73 -3.56 -24.06
N HIS A 270 5.88 -2.71 -25.07
CA HIS A 270 5.04 -2.75 -26.26
C HIS A 270 5.22 -4.10 -26.97
N LYS A 271 4.11 -4.83 -27.20
CA LYS A 271 4.13 -6.23 -27.66
C LYS A 271 4.87 -6.44 -28.98
N GLU A 272 4.77 -5.50 -29.91
CA GLU A 272 5.36 -5.63 -31.25
C GLU A 272 6.81 -5.14 -31.32
N SER A 273 7.12 -4.04 -30.62
CA SER A 273 8.41 -3.35 -30.77
C SER A 273 9.40 -3.71 -29.66
N GLY A 274 8.94 -4.34 -28.58
CA GLY A 274 9.73 -4.64 -27.38
C GLY A 274 10.17 -3.40 -26.59
N LYS A 275 9.84 -2.18 -27.05
CA LYS A 275 10.19 -0.93 -26.39
C LYS A 275 9.37 -0.77 -25.11
N TRP A 276 10.02 -0.24 -24.07
CA TRP A 276 9.32 0.16 -22.86
C TRP A 276 8.45 1.39 -23.12
N MET A 277 7.25 1.37 -22.58
CA MET A 277 6.30 2.48 -22.57
C MET A 277 5.65 2.61 -21.20
N CYS A 278 5.14 3.80 -20.92
CA CYS A 278 4.29 4.04 -19.76
C CYS A 278 2.87 4.32 -20.26
N ARG A 279 1.89 3.59 -19.72
CA ARG A 279 0.46 3.81 -19.97
C ARG A 279 -0.17 4.41 -18.73
N THR A 280 -0.90 5.50 -18.89
CA THR A 280 -1.70 6.09 -17.80
C THR A 280 -2.85 5.14 -17.44
N ILE A 281 -2.95 4.81 -16.16
CA ILE A 281 -4.04 4.04 -15.56
C ILE A 281 -5.15 5.00 -15.13
N GLN A 282 -4.78 6.02 -14.37
CA GLN A 282 -5.66 7.04 -13.81
C GLN A 282 -4.91 8.37 -13.74
N MET A 283 -5.65 9.47 -13.83
CA MET A 283 -5.11 10.81 -13.66
C MET A 283 -6.17 11.70 -13.04
N GLU A 284 -5.74 12.52 -12.09
CA GLU A 284 -6.60 13.44 -11.35
C GLU A 284 -5.87 14.73 -11.03
N ARG A 285 -6.66 15.76 -10.70
CA ARG A 285 -6.16 17.06 -10.26
C ARG A 285 -6.41 17.18 -8.76
N LYS A 286 -5.35 17.50 -8.01
CA LYS A 286 -5.42 17.81 -6.58
C LYS A 286 -5.63 19.30 -6.36
#